data_AF-A0A8S2VZP3-F1
#
_entry.id   AF-A0A8S2VZP3-F1
#
_cell.length_a   1.000
_cell.length_b   1.000
_cell.length_c   1.000
_cell.angle_alpha   90.00
_cell.angle_beta   90.00
_cell.angle_gamma   90.00
#
_symmetry.space_group_name_H-M   'P 1'
#
loop_
_entity.id
_entity.type
_entity.pdbx_description
1 polymer ?
#
loop_
_entity_poly.entity_id
_entity_poly.type
_entity_poly.pdbx_seq_one_letter_code
_entity_poly.pdbx_strand_id
1 'polypeptide(L)' 'AMFESNMLETKQREIVINDIDPDALEKLILYAYEGRLEIHQDNVTNVLRAAHLFNISEIVDSCCKYIEKQ' A
#
# COMPACT_ATOMS: atom_id res chain seq x y z
N ALA A 1 14.34 -2.55 -5.52
CA ALA A 1 13.00 -1.95 -5.74
C ALA A 1 12.58 -2.10 -7.20
N MET A 2 11.28 -2.08 -7.53
CA MET A 2 10.77 -2.25 -8.91
C MET A 2 11.36 -1.25 -9.91
N PHE A 3 11.73 -0.05 -9.43
CA PHE A 3 12.35 1.01 -10.23
C PHE A 3 13.88 1.10 -10.07
N GLU A 4 14.50 0.13 -9.40
CA GLU A 4 15.96 0.01 -9.36
C GLU A 4 16.46 -0.74 -10.59
N SER A 5 17.62 -0.29 -11.07
CA SER A 5 18.21 -0.48 -12.41
C SER A 5 18.30 -1.89 -12.99
N ASN A 6 17.99 -2.94 -12.22
CA ASN A 6 18.09 -4.34 -12.63
C ASN A 6 16.73 -5.03 -12.88
N MET A 7 15.61 -4.32 -12.75
CA MET A 7 14.26 -4.87 -12.97
C MET A 7 13.71 -4.46 -14.35
N LEU A 8 12.93 -5.34 -14.98
CA LEU A 8 12.30 -5.06 -16.29
C LEU A 8 11.33 -3.88 -16.21
N GLU A 9 10.69 -3.71 -15.05
CA GLU A 9 9.81 -2.62 -14.67
C GLU A 9 10.48 -1.25 -14.84
N THR A 10 11.82 -1.16 -14.74
CA THR A 10 12.56 0.10 -14.96
C THR A 10 12.50 0.58 -16.42
N LYS A 11 12.26 -0.33 -17.38
CA LYS A 11 12.19 -0.01 -18.82
C LYS A 11 10.76 0.10 -19.34
N GLN A 12 9.76 -0.13 -18.49
CA GLN A 12 8.35 -0.10 -18.87
C GLN A 12 7.72 1.25 -18.48
N ARG A 13 6.90 1.81 -19.38
CA ARG A 13 6.15 3.05 -19.11
C ARG A 13 4.93 2.80 -18.21
N GLU A 14 4.41 1.59 -18.23
CA GLU A 14 3.25 1.15 -17.46
C GLU A 14 3.61 -0.15 -16.76
N ILE A 15 3.19 -0.28 -15.49
CA ILE A 15 3.43 -1.48 -14.67
C ILE A 15 2.07 -1.98 -14.21
N VAL A 16 1.84 -3.27 -14.39
CA VAL A 16 0.63 -3.94 -13.89
C VAL A 16 0.94 -4.47 -12.49
N ILE A 17 0.22 -3.95 -11.50
CA ILE A 17 0.29 -4.44 -10.13
C ILE A 17 -0.85 -5.44 -9.95
N ASN A 18 -0.51 -6.70 -9.69
CA ASN A 18 -1.48 -7.78 -9.45
C ASN A 18 -1.66 -8.02 -7.95
N ASP A 19 -2.72 -8.75 -7.59
CA ASP A 19 -3.02 -9.17 -6.21
C ASP A 19 -3.23 -8.03 -5.19
N ILE A 20 -3.63 -6.86 -5.68
CA ILE A 20 -3.99 -5.72 -4.85
C ILE A 20 -5.39 -5.22 -5.18
N ASP A 21 -6.08 -4.76 -4.14
CA ASP A 21 -7.33 -4.06 -4.28
C ASP A 21 -7.08 -2.62 -4.80
N PRO A 22 -7.77 -2.18 -5.87
CA PRO A 22 -7.51 -0.89 -6.49
C PRO A 22 -7.79 0.30 -5.56
N ASP A 23 -8.83 0.22 -4.72
CA ASP A 23 -9.14 1.26 -3.74
C ASP A 23 -8.05 1.36 -2.66
N ALA A 24 -7.50 0.21 -2.23
CA ALA A 24 -6.37 0.21 -1.30
C ALA A 24 -5.11 0.83 -1.91
N LEU A 25 -4.82 0.55 -3.19
CA LEU A 25 -3.70 1.17 -3.89
C LEU A 25 -3.89 2.68 -4.03
N GLU A 26 -5.09 3.13 -4.38
CA GLU A 26 -5.42 4.57 -4.46
C GLU A 26 -5.18 5.27 -3.11
N LYS A 27 -5.64 4.66 -2.01
CA LYS A 27 -5.41 5.18 -0.64
C LYS A 27 -3.92 5.32 -0.32
N LEU A 28 -3.10 4.35 -0.70
CA LEU A 28 -1.65 4.41 -0.50
C LEU A 28 -0.99 5.52 -1.33
N ILE A 29 -1.45 5.72 -2.58
CA ILE A 29 -0.97 6.81 -3.43
C ILE A 29 -1.35 8.16 -2.80
N LEU A 30 -2.61 8.32 -2.36
CA LEU A 30 -3.05 9.52 -1.66
C LEU A 30 -2.22 9.77 -0.41
N TYR A 31 -1.95 8.75 0.40
CA TYR A 31 -1.04 8.86 1.54
C TYR A 31 0.36 9.32 1.14
N ALA A 32 0.93 8.80 0.05
CA ALA A 32 2.26 9.18 -0.40
C ALA A 32 2.35 10.68 -0.78
N TYR A 33 1.25 11.27 -1.25
CA TYR A 33 1.17 12.68 -1.63
C TYR A 33 0.69 13.61 -0.50
N GLU A 34 -0.25 13.15 0.34
CA GLU A 34 -0.89 13.97 1.38
C GLU A 34 -0.31 13.76 2.78
N GLY A 35 0.42 12.67 3.00
CA GLY A 35 0.99 12.26 4.29
C GLY A 35 -0.05 11.78 5.32
N ARG A 36 -1.29 11.53 4.90
CA ARG A 36 -2.40 11.10 5.77
C ARG A 36 -3.19 9.95 5.14
N LEU A 37 -3.63 9.01 5.96
CA LEU A 37 -4.45 7.88 5.55
C LEU A 37 -5.46 7.56 6.64
N GLU A 38 -6.73 7.47 6.27
CA GLU A 38 -7.81 7.11 7.19
C GLU A 38 -8.11 5.61 7.13
N ILE A 39 -7.91 4.95 8.28
CA ILE A 39 -8.14 3.51 8.47
C ILE A 39 -9.54 3.31 9.06
N HIS A 40 -10.32 2.43 8.43
CA HIS A 40 -11.67 2.05 8.82
C HIS A 40 -11.82 0.53 8.81
N GLN A 41 -12.82 -0.02 9.52
CA GLN A 41 -13.05 -1.48 9.58
C GLN A 41 -13.24 -2.13 8.20
N ASP A 42 -13.86 -1.41 7.27
CA ASP A 42 -14.13 -1.85 5.90
C ASP A 42 -12.88 -1.84 5.01
N ASN A 43 -11.88 -1.01 5.32
CA ASN A 43 -10.69 -0.84 4.47
C ASN A 43 -9.39 -1.40 5.07
N VAL A 44 -9.33 -1.62 6.40
CA VAL A 44 -8.09 -1.93 7.12
C VAL A 44 -7.39 -3.18 6.60
N THR A 45 -8.15 -4.22 6.23
CA THR A 45 -7.58 -5.46 5.72
C THR A 45 -6.95 -5.26 4.34
N ASN A 46 -7.59 -4.50 3.47
CA ASN A 46 -7.09 -4.26 2.11
C ASN A 46 -5.88 -3.33 2.14
N VAL A 47 -5.93 -2.27 2.97
CA VAL A 47 -4.81 -1.35 3.20
C VAL A 47 -3.62 -2.09 3.82
N LEU A 48 -3.84 -2.97 4.80
CA LEU A 48 -2.77 -3.76 5.41
C LEU A 48 -2.05 -4.63 4.39
N ARG A 49 -2.80 -5.35 3.54
CA ARG A 49 -2.22 -6.20 2.48
C ARG A 49 -1.39 -5.37 1.50
N ALA A 50 -1.94 -4.24 1.06
CA ALA A 50 -1.26 -3.31 0.18
C ALA A 50 0.03 -2.75 0.83
N ALA A 51 -0.05 -2.27 2.06
CA ALA A 51 1.09 -1.72 2.80
C ALA A 51 2.18 -2.78 3.02
N HIS A 52 1.80 -4.03 3.25
CA HIS A 52 2.73 -5.14 3.36
C HIS A 52 3.42 -5.47 2.03
N LEU A 53 2.71 -5.37 0.90
CA LEU A 53 3.27 -5.57 -0.44
C LEU A 53 4.28 -4.47 -0.81
N PHE A 54 3.97 -3.21 -0.49
CA PHE A 54 4.84 -2.06 -0.74
C PHE A 54 5.86 -1.79 0.37
N ASN A 55 5.86 -2.61 1.42
CA ASN A 55 6.77 -2.53 2.55
C ASN A 55 6.72 -1.16 3.29
N ILE A 56 5.52 -0.62 3.47
CA ILE A 56 5.27 0.64 4.18
C ILE A 56 4.99 0.34 5.66
N SER A 57 6.06 0.17 6.45
CA SER A 57 5.99 -0.29 7.84
C SER A 57 5.10 0.58 8.75
N GLU A 58 5.10 1.90 8.57
CA GLU A 58 4.29 2.83 9.37
C GLU A 58 2.78 2.52 9.24
N ILE A 59 2.33 2.20 8.03
CA ILE A 59 0.93 1.88 7.75
C ILE A 59 0.61 0.47 8.26
N VAL A 60 1.53 -0.49 8.08
CA VAL A 60 1.37 -1.85 8.62
C VAL A 60 1.16 -1.81 10.13
N ASP A 61 2.02 -1.10 10.87
CA ASP A 61 1.92 -0.97 12.32
C ASP A 61 0.62 -0.29 12.74
N SER A 62 0.21 0.75 12.00
CA SER A 62 -1.05 1.46 12.25
C SER A 62 -2.28 0.58 12.02
N CYS A 63 -2.27 -0.23 10.97
CA CYS A 63 -3.34 -1.19 10.70
C CYS A 63 -3.38 -2.31 11.75
N CYS A 64 -2.23 -2.87 12.13
CA CYS A 64 -2.15 -3.89 13.18
C CYS A 64 -2.69 -3.36 14.51
N LYS A 65 -2.27 -2.16 14.93
CA LYS A 65 -2.79 -1.49 16.14
C LYS A 65 -4.30 -1.23 16.09
N TYR A 66 -4.83 -0.96 14.90
CA TYR A 66 -6.28 -0.78 14.73
C TYR A 66 -7.02 -2.11 14.92
N ILE A 67 -6.51 -3.20 14.36
CA ILE A 67 -7.08 -4.55 14.48
C ILE A 67 -6.98 -5.08 15.91
N GLU A 68 -5.85 -4.88 16.59
CA GLU A 68 -5.65 -5.33 17.99
C GLU A 68 -6.53 -4.57 19.01
N LYS A 69 -7.03 -3.39 18.65
CA LYS A 69 -7.91 -2.56 19.51
C LYS A 69 -9.40 -2.88 19.33
N GLN A 70 -9.74 -3.86 18.48
CA GLN A 70 -11.08 -4.37 18.27
C GLN A 70 -11.37 -5.54 19.22
#